data_AF-A0A7R8V3Z9-F1
#
_entry.id   AF-A0A7R8V3Z9-F1
#
_cell.length_a   1.000
_cell.length_b   1.000
_cell.length_c   1.000
_cell.angle_alpha   90.00
_cell.angle_beta   90.00
_cell.angle_gamma   90.00
#
_symmetry.space_group_name_H-M   'P 1'
#
loop_
_entity.id
_entity.type
_entity.pdbx_description
1 polymer ?
#
loop_
_entity_poly.entity_id
_entity_poly.type
_entity_poly.pdbx_seq_one_letter_code
_entity_poly.pdbx_strand_id
1 'polypeptide(L)'
;MADKLVDIPIQDLTSLRDLYREDWPKYSIGYGTVDTYVRWLNKDPNIPHIRILSLNGDWSDGTFIITIRKNQLYNFLNCDKRH
;
A
#
# COMPACT_ATOMS: atom_id res chain seq x y z
N MET A 1 22.11 9.50 4.13
CA MET A 1 21.04 9.16 5.09
C MET A 1 20.55 7.78 4.70
N ALA A 2 20.29 6.88 5.67
CA ALA A 2 19.79 5.54 5.36
C ALA A 2 18.29 5.58 5.03
N ASP A 3 17.85 4.76 4.08
CA ASP A 3 16.44 4.63 3.71
C ASP A 3 15.61 4.11 4.89
N LYS A 4 14.39 4.62 5.03
CA LYS A 4 13.48 4.28 6.13
C LYS A 4 12.13 3.86 5.62
N LEU A 5 11.51 2.90 6.30
CA LEU A 5 10.12 2.55 6.09
C LEU A 5 9.23 3.41 6.99
N VAL A 6 8.26 4.09 6.40
CA VAL A 6 7.35 5.04 7.07
C VAL A 6 5.91 4.57 6.89
N ASP A 7 5.07 4.66 7.92
CA ASP A 7 3.65 4.31 7.79
C ASP A 7 2.91 5.25 6.85
N ILE A 8 2.08 4.68 5.98
CA ILE A 8 1.14 5.42 5.16
C ILE A 8 -0.13 5.66 5.99
N PRO A 9 -0.56 6.91 6.19
CA PRO A 9 -1.82 7.21 6.87
C PRO A 9 -3.02 6.55 6.17
N ILE A 10 -4.00 6.08 6.93
CA ILE A 10 -5.20 5.39 6.40
C ILE A 10 -5.93 6.26 5.36
N GLN A 11 -5.99 7.57 5.60
CA GLN A 11 -6.58 8.56 4.68
C GLN A 11 -5.90 8.58 3.29
N ASP A 12 -4.60 8.30 3.23
CA ASP A 12 -3.80 8.36 2.01
C ASP A 12 -3.84 7.04 1.22
N LEU A 13 -4.30 5.94 1.84
CA LEU A 13 -4.43 4.64 1.19
C LEU A 13 -5.42 4.67 0.01
N THR A 14 -6.42 5.53 0.07
CA THR A 14 -7.37 5.70 -1.04
C THR A 14 -6.67 6.30 -2.26
N SER A 15 -5.79 7.29 -2.03
CA SER A 15 -4.98 7.90 -3.09
C SER A 15 -3.96 6.90 -3.65
N LEU A 16 -3.31 6.11 -2.77
CA LEU A 16 -2.43 5.02 -3.19
C LEU A 16 -3.17 4.00 -4.07
N ARG A 17 -4.39 3.59 -3.69
CA ARG A 17 -5.22 2.70 -4.49
C ARG A 17 -5.52 3.29 -5.87
N ASP A 18 -5.82 4.58 -5.93
CA ASP A 18 -6.21 5.24 -7.17
C ASP A 18 -5.04 5.36 -8.17
N LEU A 19 -3.78 5.34 -7.70
CA LEU A 19 -2.59 5.23 -8.58
C LEU A 19 -2.62 3.97 -9.46
N TYR A 20 -3.26 2.90 -8.99
CA TYR A 20 -3.39 1.63 -9.70
C TYR A 20 -4.54 1.62 -10.72
N ARG A 21 -5.36 2.69 -10.77
CA ARG A 21 -6.53 2.79 -11.65
C ARG A 21 -6.18 3.27 -13.06
N GLU A 22 -5.09 4.04 -13.21
CA GLU A 22 -4.70 4.69 -14.47
C GLU A 22 -4.36 3.68 -15.58
N ASP A 23 -3.68 2.58 -15.25
CA ASP A 23 -3.26 1.54 -16.20
C ASP A 23 -4.10 0.26 -16.08
N TRP A 24 -5.42 0.40 -15.88
CA TRP A 24 -6.31 -0.76 -15.79
C TRP A 24 -6.27 -1.61 -17.09
N PRO A 25 -6.21 -2.96 -17.02
CA PRO A 25 -6.25 -3.85 -15.86
C PRO A 25 -4.86 -4.29 -15.35
N LYS A 26 -3.78 -3.73 -15.90
CA LYS A 26 -2.39 -4.16 -15.69
C LYS A 26 -2.02 -4.27 -14.22
N TYR A 27 -2.52 -3.35 -13.39
CA TYR A 27 -2.25 -3.33 -11.95
C TYR A 27 -3.50 -3.57 -11.07
N SER A 28 -4.50 -4.26 -11.61
CA SER A 28 -5.73 -4.62 -10.89
C SER A 28 -5.49 -5.38 -9.58
N ILE A 29 -4.40 -6.16 -9.49
CA ILE A 29 -3.99 -6.86 -8.26
C ILE A 29 -3.52 -5.85 -7.19
N GLY A 30 -2.74 -4.84 -7.58
CA GLY A 30 -2.34 -3.72 -6.71
C GLY A 30 -3.55 -3.00 -6.16
N TYR A 31 -4.45 -2.60 -7.04
CA TYR A 31 -5.72 -1.97 -6.68
C TYR A 31 -6.52 -2.81 -5.69
N GLY A 32 -6.79 -4.08 -6.02
CA GLY A 32 -7.61 -4.97 -5.18
C GLY A 32 -6.99 -5.26 -3.81
N THR A 33 -5.66 -5.32 -3.75
CA THR A 33 -4.92 -5.47 -2.49
C THR A 33 -5.16 -4.25 -1.61
N VAL A 34 -4.84 -3.04 -2.08
CA VAL A 34 -5.00 -1.81 -1.28
C VAL A 34 -6.47 -1.61 -0.88
N ASP A 35 -7.42 -1.84 -1.80
CA ASP A 35 -8.86 -1.71 -1.52
C ASP A 35 -9.32 -2.66 -0.40
N THR A 36 -8.77 -3.88 -0.35
CA THR A 36 -9.06 -4.84 0.73
C THR A 36 -8.62 -4.29 2.09
N TYR A 37 -7.40 -3.74 2.18
CA TYR A 37 -6.90 -3.17 3.43
C TYR A 37 -7.66 -1.92 3.84
N VAL A 38 -8.02 -1.04 2.90
CA VAL A 38 -8.87 0.12 3.17
C VAL A 38 -10.20 -0.33 3.78
N ARG A 39 -10.83 -1.38 3.23
CA ARG A 39 -12.08 -1.93 3.78
C ARG A 39 -11.91 -2.51 5.18
N TRP A 40 -10.80 -3.18 5.44
CA TRP A 40 -10.51 -3.73 6.77
C TRP A 40 -10.28 -2.64 7.80
N LEU A 41 -9.41 -1.67 7.50
CA LEU A 41 -9.08 -0.56 8.39
C LEU A 41 -10.26 0.40 8.60
N ASN A 42 -11.16 0.54 7.63
CA ASN A 42 -12.41 1.29 7.82
C ASN A 42 -13.39 0.60 8.77
N LYS A 43 -13.40 -0.74 8.81
CA LYS A 43 -14.26 -1.50 9.74
C LYS A 43 -13.68 -1.51 11.16
N ASP A 44 -12.36 -1.65 11.26
CA ASP A 44 -11.64 -1.61 12.52
C ASP A 44 -10.27 -0.93 12.29
N PRO A 45 -10.13 0.35 12.68
CA PRO A 45 -8.88 1.09 12.51
C PRO A 45 -7.74 0.54 13.37
N ASN A 46 -8.07 -0.25 14.40
CA ASN A 46 -7.12 -0.77 15.37
C ASN A 46 -6.83 -2.25 15.16
N ILE A 47 -7.07 -2.80 13.96
CA ILE A 47 -6.72 -4.19 13.65
C ILE A 47 -5.24 -4.38 14.00
N PRO A 48 -4.95 -5.18 15.03
CA PRO A 48 -3.60 -5.26 15.55
C PRO A 48 -2.68 -5.84 14.48
N HIS A 49 -1.49 -5.24 14.38
CA HIS A 49 -0.38 -5.73 13.58
C HIS A 49 -0.50 -5.57 12.05
N ILE A 50 -1.52 -4.90 11.51
CA ILE A 50 -1.52 -4.49 10.09
C ILE A 50 -0.84 -3.13 9.96
N ARG A 51 0.21 -3.05 9.15
CA ARG A 51 0.84 -1.76 8.78
C ARG A 51 1.14 -1.73 7.30
N ILE A 52 0.87 -0.58 6.68
CA ILE A 52 1.20 -0.30 5.30
C ILE A 52 2.28 0.77 5.32
N LEU A 53 3.41 0.48 4.68
CA LEU A 53 4.64 1.26 4.75
C LEU A 53 5.08 1.70 3.36
N SER A 54 5.66 2.89 3.26
CA SER A 54 6.32 3.42 2.08
C SER A 54 7.81 3.62 2.32
N LEU A 55 8.58 3.75 1.23
CA LEU A 55 10.00 4.04 1.30
C LEU A 55 10.20 5.55 1.45
N ASN A 56 10.83 5.99 2.53
CA ASN A 56 11.09 7.39 2.86
C ASN A 56 9.84 8.30 2.88
N GLY A 57 8.65 7.73 3.02
CA GLY A 57 7.39 8.47 2.96
C GLY A 57 6.85 8.68 1.54
N ASP A 58 7.59 8.27 0.51
CA ASP A 58 7.18 8.38 -0.90
C ASP A 58 6.54 7.07 -1.39
N TRP A 59 5.34 7.19 -1.93
CA TRP A 59 4.54 6.11 -2.51
C TRP A 59 3.93 6.53 -3.85
N SER A 60 4.42 7.62 -4.43
CA SER A 60 3.89 8.22 -5.68
C SER A 60 4.10 7.31 -6.90
N ASP A 61 5.10 6.43 -6.86
CA ASP A 61 5.36 5.35 -7.81
C ASP A 61 4.45 4.12 -7.60
N GLY A 62 3.58 4.17 -6.59
CA GLY A 62 2.72 3.07 -6.19
C GLY A 62 3.43 2.02 -5.33
N THR A 63 4.70 2.19 -4.97
CA THR A 63 5.43 1.23 -4.14
C THR A 63 4.93 1.28 -2.70
N PHE A 64 4.50 0.12 -2.18
CA PHE A 64 4.16 -0.04 -0.77
C PHE A 64 4.57 -1.42 -0.25
N ILE A 65 4.70 -1.52 1.07
CA ILE A 65 4.95 -2.77 1.80
C ILE A 65 3.83 -2.95 2.82
N ILE A 66 3.28 -4.16 2.91
CA ILE A 66 2.32 -4.52 3.96
C ILE A 66 3.00 -5.47 4.94
N THR A 67 2.71 -5.29 6.23
CA THR A 67 3.16 -6.20 7.28
C THR A 67 1.97 -6.65 8.13
N ILE A 68 1.87 -7.95 8.38
CA ILE A 68 0.88 -8.60 9.28
C ILE A 68 1.64 -9.68 10.08
N ARG A 69 1.57 -9.72 11.43
CA ARG A 69 2.19 -10.82 12.22
C ARG A 69 1.29 -12.07 12.15
N LYS A 70 1.73 -13.32 11.93
CA LYS A 70 2.98 -14.07 12.17
C LYS A 70 3.75 -14.55 10.91
N ASN A 71 3.20 -14.40 9.71
CA ASN A 71 3.89 -14.75 8.47
C ASN A 71 4.08 -13.49 7.64
N GLN A 72 5.33 -13.10 7.48
CA GLN A 72 5.77 -11.95 6.70
C GLN A 72 5.29 -12.04 5.24
N LEU A 73 4.09 -11.54 4.96
CA LEU A 73 3.61 -11.37 3.59
C LEU A 73 4.09 -10.01 3.09
N TYR A 74 5.22 -10.00 2.40
CA TYR A 74 5.70 -8.85 1.66
C TYR A 74 5.09 -8.84 0.27
N ASN A 75 3.96 -8.13 0.11
CA ASN A 75 3.45 -7.84 -1.22
C ASN A 75 4.15 -6.59 -1.74
N PHE A 76 5.11 -6.79 -2.65
CA PHE A 76 5.70 -5.72 -3.44
C PHE A 76 4.85 -5.56 -4.69
N LEU A 77 4.10 -4.48 -4.76
CA LEU A 77 3.39 -4.09 -5.97
C LEU A 77 3.98 -2.74 -6.36
N ASN A 78 4.58 -2.72 -7.55
CA ASN A 78 5.11 -1.51 -8.16
C ASN A 78 4.27 -1.24 -9.41
N CYS A 79 3.71 -0.04 -9.47
CA CYS A 79 3.15 0.51 -10.69
C CYS A 79 4.31 1.27 -11.33
N ASP A 80 5.22 0.57 -12.03
CA ASP A 80 6.43 1.16 -12.62
C ASP A 80 6.01 2.19 -13.69
N LYS A 81 5.68 3.41 -13.24
CA LYS A 81 5.40 4.58 -14.06
C LYS A 81 6.75 5.15 -14.49
N ARG A 82 7.53 4.35 -15.21
CA ARG A 82 8.69 4.87 -15.94
C ARG A 82 8.17 5.80 -17.01
N HIS A 83 8.33 7.09 -16.76
CA HIS A 83 8.33 8.10 -17.81
C HIS A 83 9.43 7.81 -18.84
#